data_AF-A0A956S9X4-F1
#
_entry.id   AF-A0A956S9X4-F1
#
_cell.length_a   1.000
_cell.length_b   1.000
_cell.length_c   1.000
_cell.angle_alpha   90.00
_cell.angle_beta   90.00
_cell.angle_gamma   90.00
#
_symmetry.space_group_name_H-M   'P 1'
#
loop_
_entity.id
_entity.type
_entity.pdbx_description
1 polymer ?
#
loop_
_entity_poly.entity_id
_entity_poly.type
_entity_poly.pdbx_seq_one_letter_code
_entity_poly.pdbx_strand_id
1 'polypeptide(L)'
;DGTDQLINNSSFTYWLYNSEIVFYLPFLLLPFIFKGYKKGIQFETLLFLMWFIVPFTLFQFFISNPGTHIQNYFIPLIVLSSLGMVYAHDSISINRRILADIYKSFWLLFFLVMAYTQLYAFVPGFNNGYPWKDSQRGPIFIEALEKTKNQYFIYGFPYNRGWREVRSYFEANGMPRSFYTNDNVTIGEYYLYGVPAHKVHSQQMPQYYIYVQDNQEGNEISGNSWLQMYEEVGFNHPTTKILKLRDN
;
A
#
# COMPACT_ATOMS: atom_id res chain seq x y z
N ASP A 1 20.62 -8.66 16.76
CA ASP A 1 20.36 -9.67 15.72
C ASP A 1 19.65 -9.03 14.54
N GLY A 2 20.39 -8.69 13.49
CA GLY A 2 19.93 -7.77 12.43
C GLY A 2 20.46 -8.13 11.04
N THR A 3 20.61 -9.42 10.75
CA THR A 3 21.31 -9.88 9.54
C THR A 3 20.41 -10.22 8.35
N ASP A 4 19.08 -10.16 8.47
CA ASP A 4 18.17 -10.39 7.32
C ASP A 4 17.14 -9.27 7.15
N GLN A 5 17.58 -8.00 7.20
CA GLN A 5 16.71 -6.91 6.77
C GLN A 5 16.61 -6.95 5.24
N LEU A 6 15.49 -7.49 4.76
CA LEU A 6 15.13 -7.46 3.35
C LEU A 6 15.21 -6.02 2.81
N ILE A 7 15.60 -5.87 1.55
CA ILE A 7 15.86 -4.56 0.94
C ILE A 7 14.58 -3.73 1.00
N ASN A 8 14.67 -2.47 1.43
CA ASN A 8 13.61 -1.48 1.25
C ASN A 8 14.25 -0.21 0.71
N ASN A 9 13.63 0.43 -0.28
CA ASN A 9 14.07 1.73 -0.75
C ASN A 9 12.87 2.66 -0.97
N SER A 10 13.14 3.97 -0.91
CA SER A 10 12.11 5.01 -1.06
C SER A 10 11.38 4.90 -2.39
N SER A 11 12.08 4.57 -3.46
CA SER A 11 11.52 4.46 -4.81
C SER A 11 10.49 3.34 -4.92
N PHE A 12 10.75 2.22 -4.25
CA PHE A 12 9.87 1.07 -4.19
C PHE A 12 8.63 1.38 -3.36
N THR A 13 8.82 1.89 -2.13
CA THR A 13 7.69 2.30 -1.29
C THR A 13 6.84 3.32 -2.04
N TYR A 14 7.47 4.27 -2.73
CA TYR A 14 6.76 5.23 -3.54
C TYR A 14 5.97 4.59 -4.68
N TRP A 15 6.60 3.74 -5.49
CA TRP A 15 5.94 3.01 -6.58
C TRP A 15 4.77 2.17 -6.08
N LEU A 16 4.86 1.58 -4.89
CA LEU A 16 3.77 0.81 -4.31
C LEU A 16 2.54 1.66 -3.98
N TYR A 17 2.73 2.87 -3.45
CA TYR A 17 1.61 3.79 -3.20
C TYR A 17 1.14 4.49 -4.49
N ASN A 18 2.02 4.54 -5.50
CA ASN A 18 1.92 5.38 -6.67
C ASN A 18 2.46 4.62 -7.89
N SER A 19 1.78 3.53 -8.29
CA SER A 19 2.28 2.58 -9.32
C SER A 19 2.51 3.21 -10.69
N GLU A 20 1.94 4.39 -10.90
CA GLU A 20 2.07 5.15 -12.13
C GLU A 20 3.30 6.04 -12.11
N ILE A 21 4.14 5.94 -13.14
CA ILE A 21 5.31 6.83 -13.35
C ILE A 21 4.93 8.31 -13.34
N VAL A 22 3.67 8.60 -13.61
CA VAL A 22 3.05 9.92 -13.62
C VAL A 22 3.24 10.63 -12.27
N PHE A 23 3.39 9.90 -11.16
CA PHE A 23 3.58 10.51 -9.85
C PHE A 23 4.93 11.22 -9.70
N TYR A 24 5.95 10.91 -10.53
CA TYR A 24 7.23 11.63 -10.53
C TYR A 24 7.18 13.01 -11.21
N LEU A 25 6.08 13.35 -11.91
CA LEU A 25 5.93 14.66 -12.58
C LEU A 25 6.10 15.90 -11.68
N PRO A 26 5.72 15.91 -10.38
CA PRO A 26 6.01 17.00 -9.45
C PRO A 26 7.51 17.36 -9.39
N PHE A 27 8.41 16.38 -9.46
CA PHE A 27 9.87 16.66 -9.49
C PHE A 27 10.29 17.45 -10.74
N LEU A 28 9.62 17.26 -11.88
CA LEU A 28 9.90 17.99 -13.13
C LEU A 28 9.50 19.47 -13.05
N LEU A 29 8.75 19.87 -12.02
CA LEU A 29 8.32 21.25 -11.80
C LEU A 29 9.29 22.05 -10.94
N LEU A 30 10.19 21.39 -10.20
CA LEU A 30 11.20 22.03 -9.37
C LEU A 30 12.10 23.03 -10.15
N PRO A 31 12.53 22.75 -11.40
CA PRO A 31 13.30 23.71 -12.20
C PRO A 31 12.58 25.05 -12.44
N PHE A 32 11.25 25.07 -12.49
CA PHE A 32 10.49 26.31 -12.71
C PHE A 32 10.51 27.23 -11.49
N ILE A 33 10.76 26.71 -10.30
CA ILE A 33 10.99 27.50 -9.08
C ILE A 33 12.25 28.35 -9.26
N PHE A 34 13.31 27.77 -9.82
CA PHE A 34 14.55 28.49 -10.13
C PHE A 34 14.42 29.46 -11.31
N LYS A 35 13.37 29.36 -12.12
CA LYS A 35 13.05 30.41 -13.11
C LYS A 35 12.42 31.63 -12.45
N GLY A 36 11.62 31.42 -11.40
CA GLY A 36 11.16 32.47 -10.48
C GLY A 36 12.33 33.21 -9.81
N TYR A 37 13.48 32.54 -9.62
CA TYR A 37 14.73 33.11 -9.09
C TYR A 37 15.17 34.40 -9.78
N LYS A 38 14.94 34.54 -11.10
CA LYS A 38 15.32 35.75 -11.85
C LYS A 38 14.59 37.01 -11.36
N LYS A 39 13.50 36.85 -10.60
CA LYS A 39 12.75 37.93 -9.94
C LYS A 39 13.06 38.07 -8.44
N GLY A 40 13.99 37.26 -7.91
CA GLY A 40 14.29 37.12 -6.48
C GLY A 40 13.50 35.98 -5.83
N ILE A 41 14.17 35.12 -5.07
CA ILE A 41 13.50 34.12 -4.21
C ILE A 41 12.90 34.86 -3.02
N GLN A 42 11.60 34.69 -2.81
CA GLN A 42 10.93 35.07 -1.57
C GLN A 42 11.38 34.16 -0.42
N PHE A 43 11.54 34.72 0.78
CA PHE A 43 12.04 33.98 1.95
C PHE A 43 11.18 32.75 2.25
N GLU A 44 9.88 32.84 2.02
CA GLU A 44 8.89 31.78 2.16
C GLU A 44 9.23 30.58 1.25
N THR A 45 9.55 30.83 -0.03
CA THR A 45 9.96 29.79 -0.98
C THR A 45 11.24 29.09 -0.53
N LEU A 46 12.18 29.84 0.07
CA LEU A 46 13.40 29.26 0.65
C LEU A 46 13.08 28.32 1.82
N LEU A 47 12.13 28.70 2.70
CA LEU A 47 11.69 27.83 3.80
C LEU A 47 11.10 26.51 3.27
N PHE A 48 10.25 26.55 2.24
CA PHE A 48 9.71 25.33 1.63
C PHE A 48 10.78 24.49 0.93
N LEU A 49 11.77 25.13 0.29
CA LEU A 49 12.91 24.43 -0.31
C LEU A 49 13.75 23.73 0.77
N MET A 50 14.04 24.38 1.89
CA MET A 50 14.75 23.74 3.01
C MET A 50 13.92 22.60 3.62
N TRP A 51 12.61 22.81 3.78
CA TRP A 51 11.69 21.79 4.27
C TRP A 51 11.62 20.57 3.33
N PHE A 52 11.83 20.73 2.02
CA PHE A 52 11.98 19.62 1.10
C PHE A 52 13.38 19.01 1.15
N ILE A 53 14.42 19.81 0.94
CA ILE A 53 15.81 19.36 0.70
C ILE A 53 16.35 18.60 1.90
N VAL A 54 16.12 19.07 3.13
CA VAL A 54 16.66 18.44 4.34
C VAL A 54 16.13 17.01 4.51
N PRO A 55 14.81 16.77 4.63
CA PRO A 55 14.30 15.40 4.75
C PRO A 55 14.50 14.58 3.48
N PHE A 56 14.40 15.16 2.28
CA PHE A 56 14.70 14.43 1.04
C PHE A 56 16.13 13.88 1.07
N THR A 57 17.09 14.73 1.41
CA THR A 57 18.50 14.34 1.46
C THR A 57 18.74 13.26 2.51
N LEU A 58 18.21 13.46 3.72
CA LEU A 58 18.32 12.51 4.83
C LEU A 58 17.72 11.14 4.47
N PHE A 59 16.47 11.10 4.04
CA PHE A 59 15.74 9.86 3.80
C PHE A 59 16.15 9.16 2.50
N GLN A 60 16.65 9.89 1.50
CA GLN A 60 17.05 9.29 0.23
C GLN A 60 18.49 8.79 0.24
N PHE A 61 19.40 9.45 0.96
CA PHE A 61 20.84 9.16 0.87
C PHE A 61 21.46 8.65 2.17
N PHE A 62 20.90 8.97 3.34
CA PHE A 62 21.50 8.61 4.63
C PHE A 62 20.75 7.49 5.37
N ILE A 63 19.46 7.30 5.09
CA ILE A 63 18.64 6.29 5.76
C ILE A 63 18.33 5.16 4.77
N SER A 64 18.85 3.96 5.05
CA SER A 64 18.65 2.80 4.18
C SER A 64 17.20 2.34 4.11
N ASN A 65 16.44 2.48 5.20
CA ASN A 65 15.05 2.03 5.26
C ASN A 65 14.14 3.13 5.85
N PRO A 66 13.73 4.11 5.05
CA PRO A 66 12.94 5.23 5.54
C PRO A 66 11.48 4.85 5.80
N GLY A 67 11.01 3.70 5.27
CA GLY A 67 9.63 3.25 5.43
C GLY A 67 8.63 4.36 5.12
N THR A 68 7.77 4.67 6.08
CA THR A 68 6.72 5.70 5.94
C THR A 68 7.25 7.14 6.10
N HIS A 69 8.50 7.31 6.56
CA HIS A 69 9.09 8.64 6.75
C HIS A 69 9.36 9.39 5.45
N ILE A 70 9.27 8.72 4.30
CA ILE A 70 9.30 9.37 2.98
C ILE A 70 8.24 10.49 2.87
N GLN A 71 7.12 10.38 3.61
CA GLN A 71 6.05 11.38 3.62
C GLN A 71 6.52 12.78 4.07
N ASN A 72 7.62 12.85 4.85
CA ASN A 72 8.17 14.12 5.33
C ASN A 72 8.72 15.02 4.21
N TYR A 73 9.13 14.45 3.07
CA TYR A 73 9.54 15.25 1.91
C TYR A 73 8.46 15.30 0.82
N PHE A 74 7.44 14.44 0.85
CA PHE A 74 6.35 14.49 -0.13
C PHE A 74 5.45 15.72 0.03
N ILE A 75 5.08 16.06 1.27
CA ILE A 75 4.25 17.25 1.53
C ILE A 75 4.92 18.53 0.99
N PRO A 76 6.18 18.85 1.36
CA PRO A 76 6.83 20.04 0.81
C PRO A 76 7.08 19.93 -0.70
N LEU A 77 7.32 18.73 -1.25
CA LEU A 77 7.39 18.53 -2.70
C LEU A 77 6.09 18.94 -3.40
N ILE A 78 4.91 18.56 -2.88
CA ILE A 78 3.61 18.93 -3.46
C ILE A 78 3.44 20.45 -3.46
N VAL A 79 3.79 21.13 -2.37
CA VAL A 79 3.74 22.60 -2.25
C VAL A 79 4.68 23.27 -3.25
N LEU A 80 5.94 22.81 -3.33
CA LEU A 80 6.91 23.35 -4.27
C LEU A 80 6.49 23.10 -5.73
N SER A 81 5.91 21.94 -5.99
CA SER A 81 5.43 21.58 -7.32
C SER A 81 4.26 22.47 -7.75
N SER A 82 3.31 22.77 -6.85
CA SER A 82 2.21 23.68 -7.18
C SER A 82 2.72 25.09 -7.50
N LEU A 83 3.73 25.59 -6.78
CA LEU A 83 4.40 26.84 -7.10
C LEU A 83 5.10 26.78 -8.48
N GLY A 84 5.79 25.67 -8.75
CA GLY A 84 6.37 25.39 -10.06
C GLY A 84 5.33 25.38 -11.19
N MET A 85 4.11 24.88 -10.93
CA MET A 85 3.02 24.91 -11.91
C MET A 85 2.60 26.34 -12.25
N VAL A 86 2.46 27.21 -11.24
CA VAL A 86 2.10 28.61 -11.44
C VAL A 86 3.14 29.31 -12.30
N TYR A 87 4.43 29.17 -11.98
CA TYR A 87 5.51 29.80 -12.75
C TYR A 87 5.66 29.26 -14.17
N ALA A 88 5.40 27.96 -14.36
CA ALA A 88 5.35 27.34 -15.68
C ALA A 88 4.18 27.90 -16.50
N HIS A 89 2.98 27.98 -15.91
CA HIS A 89 1.81 28.57 -16.54
C HIS A 89 2.05 30.03 -16.95
N ASP A 90 2.58 30.86 -16.04
CA ASP A 90 2.85 32.27 -16.31
C ASP A 90 3.87 32.44 -17.44
N SER A 91 4.90 31.59 -17.47
CA SER A 91 5.87 31.58 -18.55
C SER A 91 5.26 31.26 -19.93
N ILE A 92 4.24 30.40 -19.97
CA ILE A 92 3.57 29.98 -21.20
C ILE A 92 2.53 31.02 -21.63
N SER A 93 1.73 31.51 -20.68
CA SER A 93 0.59 32.40 -20.91
C SER A 93 1.00 33.77 -21.43
N ILE A 94 2.17 34.28 -21.03
CA ILE A 94 2.74 35.53 -21.53
C ILE A 94 2.86 35.55 -23.06
N ASN A 95 3.13 34.39 -23.68
CA ASN A 95 3.41 34.34 -25.12
C ASN A 95 2.35 33.57 -25.93
N ARG A 96 1.58 32.65 -25.32
CA ARG A 96 0.77 31.67 -26.07
C ARG A 96 -0.46 31.21 -25.27
N ARG A 97 -1.57 31.96 -25.37
CA ARG A 97 -2.84 31.65 -24.65
C ARG A 97 -3.34 30.22 -24.86
N ILE A 98 -3.33 29.72 -26.11
CA ILE A 98 -3.77 28.34 -26.43
C ILE A 98 -2.92 27.30 -25.68
N LEU A 99 -1.60 27.50 -25.60
CA LEU A 99 -0.73 26.57 -24.86
C LEU A 99 -0.99 26.64 -23.35
N ALA A 100 -1.37 27.79 -22.81
CA ALA A 100 -1.73 27.90 -21.39
C ALA A 100 -3.01 27.12 -21.07
N ASP A 101 -4.00 27.14 -21.96
CA ASP A 101 -5.24 26.36 -21.79
C ASP A 101 -4.99 24.85 -21.96
N ILE A 102 -4.13 24.45 -22.91
CA ILE A 102 -3.67 23.06 -23.02
C ILE A 102 -2.94 22.62 -21.75
N TYR A 103 -2.06 23.47 -21.20
CA TYR A 103 -1.34 23.19 -19.96
C TYR A 103 -2.28 22.97 -18.78
N LYS A 104 -3.29 23.84 -18.60
CA LYS A 104 -4.31 23.66 -17.55
C LYS A 104 -5.10 22.37 -17.73
N SER A 105 -5.50 22.08 -18.97
CA SER A 105 -6.27 20.88 -19.31
C SER A 105 -5.45 19.61 -19.04
N PHE A 106 -4.16 19.63 -19.35
CA PHE A 106 -3.22 18.57 -19.02
C PHE A 106 -3.16 18.31 -17.51
N TRP A 107 -2.99 19.35 -16.69
CA TRP A 107 -2.94 19.17 -15.23
C TRP A 107 -4.27 18.72 -14.63
N LEU A 108 -5.39 19.22 -15.15
CA LEU A 108 -6.71 18.74 -14.74
C LEU A 108 -6.86 17.24 -15.03
N LEU A 109 -6.54 16.81 -16.26
CA LEU A 109 -6.57 15.41 -16.64
C LEU A 109 -5.62 14.56 -15.77
N PHE A 110 -4.41 15.07 -15.52
CA PHE A 110 -3.45 14.44 -14.62
C PHE A 110 -4.06 14.21 -13.23
N PHE A 111 -4.66 15.22 -12.60
CA PHE A 111 -5.25 15.07 -11.28
C PHE A 111 -6.45 14.11 -11.26
N LEU A 112 -7.25 14.09 -12.33
CA LEU A 112 -8.34 13.11 -12.48
C LEU A 112 -7.81 11.68 -12.57
N VAL A 113 -6.75 11.45 -13.36
CA VAL A 113 -6.09 10.13 -13.45
C VAL A 113 -5.48 9.74 -12.10
N MET A 114 -4.88 10.68 -11.37
CA MET A 114 -4.38 10.42 -10.02
C MET A 114 -5.49 10.05 -9.06
N ALA A 115 -6.57 10.82 -9.00
CA ALA A 115 -7.72 10.50 -8.16
C ALA A 115 -8.30 9.12 -8.49
N TYR A 116 -8.45 8.81 -9.78
CA TYR A 116 -8.92 7.51 -10.25
C TYR A 116 -8.02 6.37 -9.76
N THR A 117 -6.71 6.46 -9.94
CA THR A 117 -5.78 5.38 -9.51
C THR A 117 -5.77 5.20 -7.99
N GLN A 118 -5.88 6.29 -7.23
CA GLN A 118 -5.94 6.26 -5.77
C GLN A 118 -7.25 5.63 -5.26
N LEU A 119 -8.38 5.85 -5.95
CA LEU A 119 -9.64 5.16 -5.63
C LEU A 119 -9.50 3.64 -5.76
N TYR A 120 -8.91 3.15 -6.86
CA TYR A 120 -8.66 1.72 -7.07
C TYR A 120 -7.64 1.13 -6.09
N ALA A 121 -6.72 1.93 -5.56
CA ALA A 121 -5.73 1.47 -4.59
C ALA A 121 -6.26 1.45 -3.15
N PHE A 122 -7.07 2.43 -2.74
CA PHE A 122 -7.36 2.64 -1.31
C PHE A 122 -8.83 2.53 -0.92
N VAL A 123 -9.76 2.52 -1.88
CA VAL A 123 -11.20 2.38 -1.55
C VAL A 123 -11.59 0.90 -1.63
N PRO A 124 -12.10 0.29 -0.53
CA PRO A 124 -12.40 -1.15 -0.49
C PRO A 124 -13.32 -1.65 -1.60
N GLY A 125 -14.29 -0.83 -2.04
CA GLY A 125 -15.22 -1.20 -3.11
C GLY A 125 -14.59 -1.23 -4.51
N PHE A 126 -13.46 -0.55 -4.72
CA PHE A 126 -12.75 -0.49 -6.00
C PHE A 126 -11.44 -1.30 -5.98
N ASN A 127 -10.87 -1.55 -4.80
CA ASN A 127 -9.66 -2.35 -4.65
C ASN A 127 -9.97 -3.84 -4.77
N ASN A 128 -9.40 -4.49 -5.79
CA ASN A 128 -9.58 -5.91 -6.06
C ASN A 128 -8.44 -6.80 -5.49
N GLY A 129 -7.83 -6.38 -4.38
CA GLY A 129 -6.75 -7.09 -3.69
C GLY A 129 -5.36 -6.47 -3.85
N TYR A 130 -5.20 -5.36 -4.58
CA TYR A 130 -3.93 -4.64 -4.68
C TYR A 130 -3.43 -4.16 -3.30
N PRO A 131 -2.13 -4.25 -2.99
CA PRO A 131 -1.02 -4.75 -3.82
C PRO A 131 -0.72 -6.24 -3.64
N TRP A 132 -1.60 -6.98 -2.97
CA TRP A 132 -1.34 -8.33 -2.49
C TRP A 132 -1.64 -9.43 -3.50
N LYS A 133 -2.28 -9.06 -4.60
CA LYS A 133 -2.69 -9.92 -5.70
C LYS A 133 -2.35 -9.22 -6.99
N ASP A 134 -1.99 -10.00 -8.00
CA ASP A 134 -1.84 -9.52 -9.37
C ASP A 134 -3.08 -8.73 -9.79
N SER A 135 -2.84 -7.55 -10.33
CA SER A 135 -3.91 -6.61 -10.63
C SER A 135 -3.68 -5.95 -11.98
N GLN A 136 -4.77 -5.60 -12.64
CA GLN A 136 -4.76 -4.88 -13.90
C GLN A 136 -5.47 -3.54 -13.72
N ARG A 137 -4.78 -2.45 -14.05
CA ARG A 137 -5.30 -1.08 -14.05
C ARG A 137 -5.33 -0.56 -15.48
N GLY A 138 -6.45 -0.82 -16.17
CA GLY A 138 -6.56 -0.53 -17.60
C GLY A 138 -5.52 -1.34 -18.41
N PRO A 139 -4.62 -0.71 -19.18
CA PRO A 139 -3.59 -1.42 -19.94
C PRO A 139 -2.38 -1.85 -19.11
N ILE A 140 -2.29 -1.45 -17.84
CA ILE A 140 -1.11 -1.67 -17.00
C ILE A 140 -1.34 -2.90 -16.13
N PHE A 141 -0.45 -3.89 -16.26
CA PHE A 141 -0.37 -5.02 -15.34
C PHE A 141 0.55 -4.66 -14.17
N ILE A 142 0.12 -4.97 -12.96
CA ILE A 142 0.90 -4.75 -11.75
C ILE A 142 0.95 -6.06 -10.97
N GLU A 143 2.16 -6.59 -10.86
CA GLU A 143 2.47 -7.81 -10.11
C GLU A 143 2.16 -7.64 -8.62
N ALA A 144 1.74 -8.74 -8.00
CA ALA A 144 1.60 -8.84 -6.56
C ALA A 144 2.92 -8.52 -5.85
N LEU A 145 2.79 -7.95 -4.67
CA LEU A 145 3.91 -7.67 -3.79
C LEU A 145 4.63 -8.97 -3.38
N GLU A 146 5.90 -9.12 -3.79
CA GLU A 146 6.68 -10.31 -3.45
C GLU A 146 7.28 -10.21 -2.03
N LYS A 147 6.58 -10.80 -1.06
CA LYS A 147 6.84 -10.56 0.37
C LYS A 147 8.17 -11.11 0.90
N THR A 148 8.73 -12.07 0.19
CA THR A 148 9.95 -12.79 0.56
C THR A 148 11.23 -12.02 0.24
N LYS A 149 11.17 -10.95 -0.57
CA LYS A 149 12.36 -10.24 -1.07
C LYS A 149 12.59 -8.85 -0.47
N ASN A 150 11.55 -8.15 -0.01
CA ASN A 150 11.66 -6.78 0.50
C ASN A 150 11.00 -6.64 1.89
N GLN A 151 11.47 -5.69 2.70
CA GLN A 151 10.85 -5.37 3.98
C GLN A 151 9.83 -4.25 3.78
N TYR A 152 8.54 -4.53 4.02
CA TYR A 152 7.46 -3.60 3.70
C TYR A 152 6.93 -2.90 4.95
N PHE A 153 7.07 -1.57 5.00
CA PHE A 153 6.39 -0.71 5.98
C PHE A 153 5.18 -0.05 5.34
N ILE A 154 4.14 -0.85 5.10
CA ILE A 154 2.98 -0.45 4.31
C ILE A 154 1.73 -0.41 5.18
N TYR A 155 0.90 0.59 4.93
CA TYR A 155 -0.29 0.96 5.69
C TYR A 155 -1.33 1.61 4.79
N GLY A 156 -2.57 1.67 5.24
CA GLY A 156 -3.67 2.36 4.55
C GLY A 156 -4.33 1.56 3.43
N PHE A 157 -3.72 0.45 2.96
CA PHE A 157 -4.38 -0.45 2.03
C PHE A 157 -5.57 -1.17 2.69
N PRO A 158 -6.70 -1.33 1.98
CA PRO A 158 -7.85 -2.07 2.50
C PRO A 158 -7.51 -3.48 2.95
N TYR A 159 -7.99 -3.82 4.14
CA TYR A 159 -7.92 -5.17 4.66
C TYR A 159 -9.25 -5.89 4.47
N ASN A 160 -9.42 -6.54 3.31
CA ASN A 160 -10.59 -7.33 2.99
C ASN A 160 -10.20 -8.79 2.70
N ARG A 161 -10.25 -9.62 3.75
CA ARG A 161 -9.83 -11.04 3.75
C ARG A 161 -10.89 -11.99 4.32
N GLY A 162 -12.16 -11.61 4.19
CA GLY A 162 -13.28 -12.47 4.58
C GLY A 162 -13.46 -12.68 6.09
N TRP A 163 -12.71 -11.97 6.94
CA TRP A 163 -12.76 -12.17 8.40
C TRP A 163 -14.11 -11.81 9.02
N ARG A 164 -14.87 -10.89 8.41
CA ARG A 164 -16.24 -10.58 8.83
C ARG A 164 -17.16 -11.77 8.56
N GLU A 165 -17.03 -12.39 7.40
CA GLU A 165 -17.81 -13.53 6.95
C GLU A 165 -17.46 -14.78 7.77
N VAL A 166 -16.17 -14.97 8.08
CA VAL A 166 -15.70 -16.02 9.00
C VAL A 166 -16.33 -15.86 10.37
N ARG A 167 -16.36 -14.63 10.90
CA ARG A 167 -17.05 -14.34 12.17
C ARG A 167 -18.54 -14.68 12.06
N SER A 168 -19.24 -14.20 11.03
CA SER A 168 -20.66 -14.49 10.84
C SER A 168 -20.94 -16.00 10.78
N TYR A 169 -20.05 -16.78 10.16
CA TYR A 169 -20.14 -18.23 10.15
C TYR A 169 -20.05 -18.82 11.55
N PHE A 170 -19.06 -18.41 12.36
CA PHE A 170 -18.90 -18.93 13.73
C PHE A 170 -19.97 -18.42 14.70
N GLU A 171 -20.48 -17.20 14.54
CA GLU A 171 -21.65 -16.73 15.30
C GLU A 171 -22.88 -17.61 15.04
N ALA A 172 -23.07 -18.10 13.81
CA ALA A 172 -24.19 -18.97 13.45
C ALA A 172 -23.98 -20.45 13.83
N ASN A 173 -22.74 -20.94 13.80
CA ASN A 173 -22.43 -22.38 13.97
C ASN A 173 -21.76 -22.71 15.32
N GLY A 174 -21.54 -21.70 16.16
CA GLY A 174 -20.83 -21.82 17.44
C GLY A 174 -19.39 -21.33 17.35
N MET A 175 -19.01 -20.46 18.28
CA MET A 175 -17.67 -19.90 18.34
C MET A 175 -16.62 -20.99 18.62
N PRO A 176 -15.48 -20.97 17.91
CA PRO A 176 -14.43 -21.96 18.12
C PRO A 176 -13.71 -21.71 19.45
N ARG A 177 -13.21 -22.78 20.07
CA ARG A 177 -12.38 -22.67 21.30
C ARG A 177 -10.97 -22.15 21.00
N SER A 178 -10.46 -22.45 19.83
CA SER A 178 -9.16 -22.04 19.35
C SER A 178 -9.14 -22.08 17.82
N PHE A 179 -8.32 -21.24 17.22
CA PHE A 179 -8.12 -21.25 15.78
C PHE A 179 -6.63 -21.12 15.42
N TYR A 180 -6.32 -21.33 14.16
CA TYR A 180 -5.05 -20.93 13.56
C TYR A 180 -5.30 -20.36 12.17
N THR A 181 -4.41 -19.53 11.67
CA THR A 181 -4.51 -18.93 10.34
C THR A 181 -3.14 -18.74 9.72
N ASN A 182 -3.07 -18.73 8.39
CA ASN A 182 -1.89 -18.29 7.64
C ASN A 182 -1.81 -16.76 7.47
N ASP A 183 -2.82 -16.03 7.95
CA ASP A 183 -2.88 -14.57 7.92
C ASP A 183 -2.47 -13.96 9.26
N ASN A 184 -2.73 -12.66 9.46
CA ASN A 184 -2.42 -11.97 10.70
C ASN A 184 -3.28 -12.50 11.87
N VAL A 185 -2.63 -13.14 12.84
CA VAL A 185 -3.28 -13.68 14.04
C VAL A 185 -4.04 -12.61 14.82
N THR A 186 -3.45 -11.43 15.04
CA THR A 186 -4.09 -10.33 15.78
C THR A 186 -5.40 -9.89 15.12
N ILE A 187 -5.44 -9.90 13.79
CA ILE A 187 -6.68 -9.58 13.05
C ILE A 187 -7.71 -10.69 13.26
N GLY A 188 -7.30 -11.95 13.18
CA GLY A 188 -8.21 -13.06 13.47
C GLY A 188 -8.79 -13.01 14.87
N GLU A 189 -7.96 -12.75 15.88
CA GLU A 189 -8.39 -12.60 17.27
C GLU A 189 -9.35 -11.42 17.45
N TYR A 190 -9.09 -10.29 16.78
CA TYR A 190 -10.00 -9.14 16.78
C TYR A 190 -11.38 -9.50 16.22
N TYR A 191 -11.45 -10.18 15.06
CA TYR A 191 -12.73 -10.56 14.45
C TYR A 191 -13.43 -11.70 15.19
N LEU A 192 -12.69 -12.55 15.89
CA LEU A 192 -13.26 -13.67 16.66
C LEU A 192 -13.38 -13.35 18.15
N TYR A 193 -13.40 -12.07 18.53
CA TYR A 193 -13.63 -11.62 19.91
C TYR A 193 -12.67 -12.20 20.95
N GLY A 194 -11.40 -12.34 20.58
CA GLY A 194 -10.35 -12.81 21.47
C GLY A 194 -10.33 -14.33 21.67
N VAL A 195 -10.97 -15.12 20.80
CA VAL A 195 -10.67 -16.56 20.71
C VAL A 195 -9.14 -16.70 20.51
N PRO A 196 -8.45 -17.52 21.30
CA PRO A 196 -6.99 -17.60 21.22
C PRO A 196 -6.54 -18.30 19.94
N ALA A 197 -5.54 -17.72 19.27
CA ALA A 197 -4.86 -18.38 18.17
C ALA A 197 -3.75 -19.31 18.68
N HIS A 198 -3.81 -20.59 18.31
CA HIS A 198 -2.79 -21.58 18.67
C HIS A 198 -2.00 -21.99 17.44
N LYS A 199 -0.68 -21.80 17.47
CA LYS A 199 0.19 -22.40 16.43
C LYS A 199 0.06 -23.92 16.49
N VAL A 200 0.09 -24.54 15.32
CA VAL A 200 0.04 -26.00 15.18
C VAL A 200 1.28 -26.62 15.82
N HIS A 201 1.09 -27.44 16.86
CA HIS A 201 2.12 -28.26 17.50
C HIS A 201 1.56 -29.65 17.80
N SER A 202 2.42 -30.67 17.81
CA SER A 202 2.07 -32.06 18.18
C SER A 202 1.27 -32.22 19.49
N GLN A 203 1.33 -31.27 20.42
CA GLN A 203 0.62 -31.32 21.71
C GLN A 203 -0.60 -30.38 21.79
N GLN A 204 -0.75 -29.47 20.83
CA GLN A 204 -1.78 -28.44 20.84
C GLN A 204 -2.21 -28.15 19.40
N MET A 205 -3.36 -28.72 19.02
CA MET A 205 -3.99 -28.48 17.71
C MET A 205 -5.14 -27.49 17.88
N PRO A 206 -5.25 -26.48 17.00
CA PRO A 206 -6.41 -25.61 16.97
C PRO A 206 -7.65 -26.39 16.50
N GLN A 207 -8.84 -25.97 16.94
CA GLN A 207 -10.08 -26.62 16.50
C GLN A 207 -10.36 -26.35 15.01
N TYR A 208 -10.07 -25.14 14.56
CA TYR A 208 -10.25 -24.72 13.18
C TYR A 208 -8.97 -24.09 12.64
N TYR A 209 -8.73 -24.31 11.35
CA TYR A 209 -7.75 -23.59 10.57
C TYR A 209 -8.46 -22.70 9.56
N ILE A 210 -8.18 -21.40 9.61
CA ILE A 210 -8.76 -20.38 8.74
C ILE A 210 -7.71 -20.04 7.69
N TYR A 211 -7.89 -20.56 6.49
CA TYR A 211 -7.01 -20.32 5.37
C TYR A 211 -7.45 -19.08 4.61
N VAL A 212 -6.56 -18.11 4.46
CA VAL A 212 -6.75 -16.89 3.69
C VAL A 212 -5.87 -16.95 2.44
N GLN A 213 -6.51 -16.85 1.28
CA GLN A 213 -5.84 -16.71 -0.02
C GLN A 213 -5.31 -15.27 -0.18
N ASP A 214 -4.13 -15.13 -0.81
CA ASP A 214 -3.45 -13.84 -1.01
C ASP A 214 -3.32 -13.04 0.30
N ASN A 215 -2.94 -13.75 1.39
CA ASN A 215 -2.86 -13.16 2.73
C ASN A 215 -1.91 -11.96 2.77
N GLN A 216 -2.13 -11.05 3.73
CA GLN A 216 -1.33 -9.81 3.80
C GLN A 216 0.03 -10.00 4.49
N GLU A 217 0.26 -11.14 5.14
CA GLU A 217 1.49 -11.45 5.89
C GLU A 217 2.61 -12.10 5.07
N GLY A 218 2.32 -12.67 3.89
CA GLY A 218 3.32 -13.34 3.04
C GLY A 218 3.75 -14.72 3.50
N ASN A 219 3.06 -15.27 4.47
CA ASN A 219 3.26 -16.64 4.92
C ASN A 219 2.44 -17.57 4.03
N GLU A 220 3.01 -18.02 2.91
CA GLU A 220 2.44 -19.15 2.20
C GLU A 220 2.74 -20.44 2.97
N ILE A 221 1.67 -21.07 3.43
CA ILE A 221 1.73 -22.41 4.04
C ILE A 221 1.65 -23.44 2.90
N SER A 222 2.56 -23.38 1.95
CA SER A 222 2.65 -24.40 0.90
C SER A 222 3.43 -25.61 1.45
N GLY A 223 2.84 -26.81 1.38
CA GLY A 223 3.53 -28.07 1.66
C GLY A 223 3.46 -28.63 3.09
N ASN A 224 2.61 -28.09 3.98
CA ASN A 224 2.53 -28.60 5.35
C ASN A 224 1.65 -29.87 5.47
N SER A 225 2.26 -30.97 5.92
CA SER A 225 1.60 -32.27 6.12
C SER A 225 0.38 -32.23 7.04
N TRP A 226 0.35 -31.30 8.01
CA TRP A 226 -0.77 -31.16 8.94
C TRP A 226 -2.07 -30.64 8.29
N LEU A 227 -2.01 -30.00 7.12
CA LEU A 227 -3.22 -29.58 6.40
C LEU A 227 -4.12 -30.77 6.01
N GLN A 228 -3.53 -31.95 5.82
CA GLN A 228 -4.25 -33.19 5.53
C GLN A 228 -5.11 -33.66 6.72
N MET A 229 -4.85 -33.16 7.93
CA MET A 229 -5.61 -33.47 9.14
C MET A 229 -6.91 -32.65 9.23
N TYR A 230 -7.15 -31.72 8.32
CA TYR A 230 -8.35 -30.89 8.30
C TYR A 230 -9.27 -31.25 7.12
N GLU A 231 -10.53 -30.87 7.24
CA GLU A 231 -11.55 -30.95 6.18
C GLU A 231 -12.25 -29.60 5.99
N GLU A 232 -12.62 -29.28 4.74
CA GLU A 232 -13.37 -28.06 4.42
C GLU A 232 -14.80 -28.16 4.99
N VAL A 233 -15.25 -27.14 5.73
CA VAL A 233 -16.58 -27.15 6.38
C VAL A 233 -17.67 -26.38 5.63
N GLY A 234 -17.65 -26.43 4.29
CA GLY A 234 -18.71 -25.85 3.45
C GLY A 234 -18.80 -24.31 3.47
N PHE A 235 -17.85 -23.62 4.12
CA PHE A 235 -17.74 -22.17 4.08
C PHE A 235 -17.14 -21.73 2.74
N ASN A 236 -17.94 -21.06 1.92
CA ASN A 236 -17.54 -20.58 0.60
C ASN A 236 -17.39 -19.06 0.60
N HIS A 237 -16.16 -18.57 0.76
CA HIS A 237 -15.78 -17.18 0.50
C HIS A 237 -14.65 -17.12 -0.54
N PRO A 238 -14.65 -16.16 -1.49
CA PRO A 238 -13.66 -16.12 -2.58
C PRO A 238 -12.20 -16.03 -2.13
N THR A 239 -11.94 -15.51 -0.94
CA THR A 239 -10.57 -15.33 -0.41
C THR A 239 -10.30 -16.12 0.86
N THR A 240 -11.27 -16.88 1.37
CA THR A 240 -11.16 -17.48 2.71
C THR A 240 -11.86 -18.83 2.77
N LYS A 241 -11.18 -19.81 3.38
CA LYS A 241 -11.71 -21.13 3.64
C LYS A 241 -11.59 -21.44 5.13
N ILE A 242 -12.61 -22.09 5.67
CA ILE A 242 -12.57 -22.63 7.04
C ILE A 242 -12.39 -24.13 6.92
N LEU A 243 -11.33 -24.63 7.57
CA LEU A 243 -11.07 -26.04 7.69
C LEU A 243 -11.25 -26.45 9.16
N LYS A 244 -11.95 -27.55 9.41
CA LYS A 244 -12.11 -28.13 10.75
C LYS A 244 -11.17 -29.30 10.92
N LEU A 245 -10.57 -29.43 12.10
CA LEU A 245 -9.77 -30.60 12.42
C LEU A 245 -10.64 -31.85 12.34
N ARG A 246 -10.16 -32.89 11.66
CA ARG A 246 -10.89 -34.17 11.58
C ARG A 246 -11.04 -34.74 12.98
N ASP A 247 -12.26 -35.17 13.28
CA ASP A 247 -12.52 -35.94 14.49
C ASP A 247 -11.86 -37.32 14.27
N ASN A 248 -10.83 -37.65 15.07
CA ASN A 248 -10.18 -38.97 15.06
C ASN A 248 -11.11 -40.05 15.65
#